data_AF-H5SS25-F1
#
_entry.id   AF-H5SS25-F1
#
_cell.length_a   1.000
_cell.length_b   1.000
_cell.length_c   1.000
_cell.angle_alpha   90.00
_cell.angle_beta   90.00
_cell.angle_gamma   90.00
#
_symmetry.space_group_name_H-M   'P 1'
#
loop_
_entity.id
_entity.type
_entity.pdbx_description
1 polymer ?
#
loop_
_entity_poly.entity_id
_entity_poly.type
_entity_poly.pdbx_seq_one_letter_code
_entity_poly.pdbx_strand_id
1 'polypeptide(L)'
;MKCALCGFEFSEADAKRPCATCPLGKECDLVCCPNCGYQAPKEPQWLSQWRSRWRRRNGAYEGTLASLRPGTETEIIAVRPRDERVLHKLTALGLLPGVRVQLLRKFPCYLIQLGHAQIALDRELASAIVVRSEDKR
;
A
#
# COMPACT_ATOMS: atom_id res chain seq x y z
N MET A 1 -10.92 -10.65 -1.11
CA MET A 1 -9.61 -10.29 -1.71
C MET A 1 -9.07 -9.03 -1.04
N LYS A 2 -7.75 -8.89 -0.89
CA LYS A 2 -7.13 -7.65 -0.39
C LYS A 2 -6.32 -7.01 -1.51
N CYS A 3 -6.55 -5.72 -1.78
CA CYS A 3 -5.78 -4.98 -2.77
C CYS A 3 -4.29 -4.93 -2.36
N ALA A 4 -3.40 -5.30 -3.27
CA ALA A 4 -1.96 -5.26 -3.04
C ALA A 4 -1.41 -3.83 -2.89
N LEU A 5 -2.11 -2.82 -3.41
CA LEU A 5 -1.68 -1.43 -3.38
C LEU A 5 -2.23 -0.66 -2.17
N CYS A 6 -3.57 -0.50 -2.09
CA CYS A 6 -4.18 0.31 -1.05
C CYS A 6 -4.58 -0.48 0.22
N GLY A 7 -4.48 -1.82 0.17
CA GLY A 7 -4.84 -2.68 1.29
C GLY A 7 -6.35 -2.82 1.55
N PHE A 8 -7.22 -2.27 0.70
CA PHE A 8 -8.68 -2.40 0.83
C PHE A 8 -9.13 -3.86 0.65
N GLU A 9 -10.06 -4.32 1.49
CA GLU A 9 -10.62 -5.67 1.44
C GLU A 9 -12.01 -5.64 0.78
N PHE A 10 -12.20 -6.48 -0.25
CA PHE A 10 -13.43 -6.53 -1.05
C PHE A 10 -13.68 -7.94 -1.60
N SER A 11 -14.92 -8.26 -1.96
CA SER A 11 -15.26 -9.59 -2.51
C SER A 11 -14.91 -9.69 -4.01
N GLU A 12 -14.91 -10.90 -4.57
CA GLU A 12 -14.77 -11.09 -6.03
C GLU A 12 -15.94 -10.49 -6.81
N ALA A 13 -17.14 -10.42 -6.22
CA ALA A 13 -18.32 -9.85 -6.87
C ALA A 13 -18.23 -8.32 -7.00
N ASP A 14 -17.56 -7.67 -6.06
CA ASP A 14 -17.36 -6.21 -6.07
C ASP A 14 -16.23 -5.78 -7.01
N ALA A 15 -15.46 -6.74 -7.53
CA ALA A 15 -14.34 -6.50 -8.41
C ALA A 15 -14.84 -6.17 -9.82
N LYS A 16 -14.72 -4.91 -10.22
CA LYS A 16 -15.12 -4.46 -11.56
C LYS A 16 -14.14 -4.98 -12.61
N ARG A 17 -14.65 -5.27 -13.81
CA ARG A 17 -13.80 -5.47 -15.00
C ARG A 17 -13.22 -4.12 -15.43
N PRO A 18 -11.89 -4.00 -15.60
CA PRO A 18 -11.23 -2.70 -15.81
C PRO A 18 -11.42 -2.10 -17.20
N CYS A 19 -11.61 -2.92 -18.24
CA CYS A 19 -11.66 -2.45 -19.63
C CYS A 19 -12.93 -2.90 -20.33
N ALA A 20 -13.85 -1.96 -20.56
CA ALA A 20 -15.10 -2.20 -21.29
C ALA A 20 -14.89 -2.32 -22.81
N THR A 21 -13.80 -1.78 -23.35
CA THR A 21 -13.58 -1.58 -24.80
C THR A 21 -12.41 -2.41 -25.36
N CYS A 22 -11.75 -3.23 -24.53
CA CYS A 22 -10.60 -4.01 -24.99
C CYS A 22 -11.08 -5.22 -25.81
N PRO A 23 -10.60 -5.43 -27.06
CA PRO A 23 -10.98 -6.57 -27.88
C PRO A 23 -10.55 -7.92 -27.26
N LEU A 24 -9.55 -7.91 -26.36
CA LEU A 24 -9.11 -9.06 -25.57
C LEU A 24 -9.83 -9.16 -24.20
N GLY A 25 -10.79 -8.29 -23.91
CA GLY A 25 -11.43 -8.17 -22.60
C GLY A 25 -12.33 -9.34 -22.20
N LYS A 26 -12.70 -10.22 -23.13
CA LYS A 26 -13.55 -11.40 -22.85
C LYS A 26 -12.82 -12.50 -22.09
N GLU A 27 -11.51 -12.63 -22.29
CA GLU A 27 -10.63 -13.63 -21.67
C GLU A 27 -9.64 -12.99 -20.68
N CYS A 28 -9.82 -11.71 -20.38
CA CYS A 28 -8.96 -10.97 -19.48
C CYS A 28 -9.43 -11.14 -18.03
N ASP A 29 -8.68 -11.94 -17.26
CA ASP A 29 -8.92 -12.18 -15.83
C ASP A 29 -8.42 -11.04 -14.92
N LEU A 30 -8.21 -9.83 -15.46
CA LEU A 30 -7.86 -8.66 -14.66
C LEU A 30 -9.07 -8.19 -13.85
N VAL A 31 -8.85 -8.00 -12.56
CA VAL A 31 -9.80 -7.45 -11.60
C VAL A 31 -9.34 -6.06 -11.15
N CYS A 32 -10.29 -5.13 -11.06
CA CYS A 32 -10.04 -3.76 -10.62
C CYS A 32 -10.49 -3.58 -9.16
N CYS A 33 -9.63 -3.00 -8.33
CA CYS A 33 -9.98 -2.65 -6.96
C CYS A 33 -11.02 -1.52 -6.94
N PRO A 34 -12.19 -1.71 -6.29
CA PRO A 34 -13.26 -0.71 -6.29
C PRO A 34 -12.91 0.57 -5.50
N ASN A 35 -11.89 0.51 -4.64
CA ASN A 35 -11.46 1.66 -3.83
C ASN A 35 -10.39 2.52 -4.50
N CYS A 36 -9.52 1.95 -5.33
CA CYS A 36 -8.32 2.66 -5.81
C CYS A 36 -7.97 2.45 -7.29
N GLY A 37 -8.76 1.69 -8.03
CA GLY A 37 -8.51 1.47 -9.46
C GLY A 37 -7.35 0.53 -9.79
N TYR A 38 -6.58 0.06 -8.80
CA TYR A 38 -5.46 -0.86 -9.05
C TYR A 38 -5.95 -2.16 -9.70
N GLN A 39 -5.26 -2.57 -10.77
CA GLN A 39 -5.59 -3.74 -11.57
C GLN A 39 -4.62 -4.88 -11.27
N ALA A 40 -5.16 -6.06 -10.99
CA ALA A 40 -4.38 -7.26 -10.75
C ALA A 40 -5.05 -8.47 -11.41
N PRO A 41 -4.31 -9.51 -11.79
CA PRO A 41 -4.92 -10.75 -12.26
C PRO A 41 -5.68 -11.43 -11.11
N LYS A 42 -6.73 -12.19 -11.44
CA LYS A 42 -7.47 -12.99 -10.48
C LYS A 42 -6.54 -14.05 -9.85
N GLU A 43 -6.35 -13.98 -8.53
CA GLU A 43 -5.55 -14.98 -7.80
C GLU A 43 -6.28 -16.34 -7.76
N PRO A 44 -5.57 -17.47 -7.96
CA PRO A 44 -6.17 -18.79 -7.79
C PRO A 44 -6.45 -19.07 -6.30
N GLN A 45 -7.55 -19.78 -6.02
CA GLN A 45 -8.10 -19.97 -4.66
C GLN A 45 -7.15 -20.66 -3.67
N TRP A 46 -6.12 -21.37 -4.15
CA TRP A 46 -5.11 -22.01 -3.30
C TRP A 46 -4.09 -21.01 -2.73
N LEU A 47 -3.81 -19.91 -3.44
CA LEU A 47 -2.81 -18.91 -3.04
C LEU A 47 -3.33 -18.02 -1.90
N SER A 48 -4.63 -17.71 -1.90
CA SER A 48 -5.29 -16.90 -0.86
C SER A 48 -5.28 -17.59 0.51
N GLN A 49 -5.44 -18.93 0.52
CA GLN A 49 -5.40 -19.76 1.73
C GLN A 49 -3.99 -19.86 2.34
N TRP A 50 -2.95 -19.83 1.51
CA TRP A 50 -1.56 -19.83 1.99
C TRP A 50 -1.14 -18.46 2.54
N ARG A 51 -1.59 -17.36 1.92
CA ARG A 51 -1.33 -15.99 2.42
C ARG A 51 -1.96 -15.72 3.79
N SER A 52 -3.15 -16.27 4.07
CA SER A 52 -3.81 -16.12 5.39
C SER A 52 -3.10 -16.89 6.52
N ARG A 53 -2.44 -18.01 6.19
CA ARG A 53 -1.59 -18.77 7.13
C ARG A 53 -0.27 -18.05 7.42
N TRP A 54 0.32 -17.37 6.44
CA TRP A 54 1.57 -16.63 6.63
C TRP A 54 1.40 -15.30 7.39
N ARG A 55 0.26 -14.60 7.23
CA ARG A 55 -0.04 -13.37 8.02
C ARG A 55 -0.11 -13.63 9.54
N ARG A 56 -0.46 -14.84 9.98
CA ARG A 56 -0.56 -15.17 11.41
C ARG A 56 0.78 -15.27 12.14
N ARG A 57 1.92 -15.29 11.44
CA ARG A 57 3.24 -15.41 12.08
C ARG A 57 3.84 -14.06 12.50
N ASN A 58 3.33 -12.94 11.98
CA ASN A 58 3.83 -11.60 12.26
C ASN A 58 2.68 -10.75 12.85
N GLY A 59 2.46 -10.84 14.17
CA GLY A 59 1.65 -9.86 14.91
C GLY A 59 2.33 -8.49 14.90
N ALA A 60 2.39 -7.87 13.72
CA ALA A 60 3.03 -6.60 13.50
C ALA A 60 2.02 -5.50 13.81
N TYR A 61 2.39 -4.60 14.73
CA TYR A 61 1.62 -3.41 15.00
C TYR A 61 1.61 -2.53 13.74
N GLU A 62 0.43 -2.17 13.24
CA GLU A 62 0.29 -1.23 12.13
C GLU A 62 0.34 0.20 12.69
N GLY A 63 1.35 0.98 12.29
CA GLY A 63 1.47 2.41 12.61
C GLY A 63 1.36 3.27 11.35
N THR A 64 1.29 4.59 11.52
CA THR A 64 1.45 5.55 10.42
C THR A 64 2.87 6.11 10.41
N LEU A 65 3.39 6.49 9.25
CA LEU A 65 4.70 7.11 9.14
C LEU A 65 4.80 8.39 9.99
N ALA A 66 3.71 9.12 10.17
CA ALA A 66 3.62 10.28 11.04
C ALA A 66 3.91 9.97 12.54
N SER A 67 3.64 8.74 12.99
CA SER A 67 3.83 8.31 14.38
C SER A 67 5.26 7.86 14.71
N LEU A 68 6.04 7.44 13.72
CA LEU A 68 7.42 6.90 13.90
C LEU A 68 8.40 7.89 14.51
N ARG A 69 9.48 7.45 15.15
CA ARG A 69 10.54 8.38 15.58
C ARG A 69 11.49 8.70 14.40
N PRO A 70 12.08 9.90 14.32
CA PRO A 70 13.18 10.14 13.41
C PRO A 70 14.32 9.13 13.65
N GLY A 71 14.97 8.69 12.58
CA GLY A 71 15.97 7.62 12.57
C GLY A 71 15.39 6.22 12.35
N THR A 72 14.09 6.00 12.59
CA THR A 72 13.47 4.67 12.45
C THR A 72 13.38 4.23 10.99
N GLU A 73 13.92 3.05 10.70
CA GLU A 73 13.73 2.33 9.44
C GLU A 73 12.53 1.38 9.56
N THR A 74 11.69 1.32 8.54
CA THR A 74 10.47 0.50 8.54
C THR A 74 10.06 0.11 7.12
N GLU A 75 9.15 -0.83 7.00
CA GLU A 75 8.53 -1.29 5.75
C GLU A 75 7.13 -0.69 5.58
N ILE A 76 6.82 -0.16 4.40
CA ILE A 76 5.45 0.26 4.04
C ILE A 76 4.59 -0.99 3.86
N ILE A 77 3.49 -1.12 4.60
CA ILE A 77 2.55 -2.24 4.51
C ILE A 77 1.38 -1.90 3.57
N ALA A 78 0.94 -0.64 3.60
CA ALA A 78 -0.16 -0.17 2.79
C ALA A 78 -0.10 1.35 2.64
N VAL A 79 -0.73 1.86 1.58
CA VAL A 79 -0.99 3.28 1.42
C VAL A 79 -2.49 3.46 1.40
N ARG A 80 -3.04 4.15 2.41
CA ARG A 80 -4.48 4.40 2.57
C ARG A 80 -4.77 5.89 2.35
N PRO A 81 -4.74 6.39 1.12
CA PRO A 81 -5.02 7.78 0.85
C PRO A 81 -6.52 8.06 0.91
N ARG A 82 -6.86 9.32 1.18
CA ARG A 82 -8.25 9.80 1.10
C ARG A 82 -8.72 10.04 -0.34
N ASP A 83 -7.79 10.19 -1.28
CA ASP A 83 -8.04 10.52 -2.68
C ASP A 83 -7.13 9.67 -3.60
N GLU A 84 -7.68 9.24 -4.74
CA GLU A 84 -6.96 8.55 -5.81
C GLU A 84 -5.77 9.38 -6.34
N ARG A 85 -5.90 10.71 -6.38
CA ARG A 85 -4.79 11.61 -6.78
C ARG A 85 -3.58 11.48 -5.86
N VAL A 86 -3.83 11.34 -4.56
CA VAL A 86 -2.77 11.18 -3.57
C VAL A 86 -2.11 9.81 -3.74
N LEU A 87 -2.90 8.76 -4.01
CA LEU A 87 -2.36 7.44 -4.31
C LEU A 87 -1.40 7.50 -5.49
N HIS A 88 -1.82 8.07 -6.62
CA HIS A 88 -1.01 8.17 -7.83
C HIS A 88 0.29 8.96 -7.62
N LYS A 89 0.26 10.03 -6.81
CA LYS A 89 1.48 10.75 -6.44
C LYS A 89 2.44 9.86 -5.66
N LEU A 90 1.94 9.13 -4.66
CA LEU A 90 2.76 8.26 -3.82
C LEU A 90 3.34 7.10 -4.62
N THR A 91 2.56 6.48 -5.50
CA THR A 91 3.05 5.40 -6.37
C THR A 91 4.09 5.88 -7.38
N ALA A 92 3.87 7.05 -7.99
CA ALA A 92 4.84 7.65 -8.92
C ALA A 92 6.18 7.99 -8.24
N LEU A 93 6.15 8.31 -6.93
CA LEU A 93 7.33 8.56 -6.11
C LEU A 93 8.00 7.28 -5.58
N GLY A 94 7.46 6.09 -5.90
CA GLY A 94 8.00 4.80 -5.44
C GLY A 94 7.58 4.40 -4.02
N LEU A 95 6.58 5.08 -3.42
CA LEU A 95 6.05 4.76 -2.10
C LEU A 95 5.00 3.66 -2.21
N LEU A 96 5.47 2.42 -2.31
CA LEU A 96 4.67 1.22 -2.52
C LEU A 96 4.77 0.26 -1.33
N PRO A 97 3.78 -0.62 -1.13
CA PRO A 97 3.88 -1.71 -0.16
C PRO A 97 5.10 -2.60 -0.41
N GLY A 98 5.82 -2.97 0.65
CA GLY A 98 7.08 -3.73 0.61
C GLY A 98 8.34 -2.86 0.54
N VAL A 99 8.21 -1.55 0.29
CA VAL A 99 9.36 -0.64 0.26
C VAL A 99 9.81 -0.29 1.67
N ARG A 100 11.13 -0.36 1.91
CA ARG A 100 11.74 0.12 3.14
C ARG A 100 12.01 1.60 3.07
N VAL A 101 11.67 2.30 4.15
CA VAL A 101 11.84 3.74 4.29
C VAL A 101 12.43 4.08 5.65
N GLN A 102 13.22 5.14 5.71
CA GLN A 102 13.72 5.71 6.96
C GLN A 102 13.13 7.11 7.16
N LEU A 103 12.58 7.39 8.33
CA LEU A 103 12.13 8.75 8.66
C LEU A 103 13.33 9.58 9.14
N LEU A 104 13.80 10.54 8.37
CA LEU A 104 14.95 11.39 8.74
C LEU A 104 14.55 12.53 9.67
N ARG A 105 13.39 13.15 9.45
CA ARG A 105 12.94 14.35 10.17
C ARG A 105 11.42 14.49 10.16
N LYS A 106 10.83 15.08 11.21
CA LYS A 106 9.39 15.38 11.29
C LYS A 106 8.99 16.84 11.10
N PHE A 107 9.89 17.78 11.39
CA PHE A 107 9.62 19.20 11.36
C PHE A 107 10.76 19.94 10.65
N PRO A 108 10.50 20.89 9.73
CA PRO A 108 9.21 21.48 9.37
C PRO A 108 8.29 20.58 8.51
N CYS A 109 8.81 19.49 7.96
CA CYS A 109 8.06 18.49 7.19
C CYS A 109 8.61 17.07 7.44
N TYR A 110 7.89 16.04 7.00
CA TYR A 110 8.31 14.65 7.12
C TYR A 110 9.29 14.31 6.01
N LEU A 111 10.59 14.30 6.30
CA LEU A 111 11.61 13.91 5.34
C LEU A 111 11.88 12.42 5.48
N ILE A 112 11.65 11.66 4.41
CA ILE A 112 11.90 10.22 4.37
C ILE A 112 12.99 9.89 3.36
N GLN A 113 13.71 8.80 3.60
CA GLN A 113 14.67 8.22 2.68
C GLN A 113 14.20 6.85 2.21
N LEU A 114 14.27 6.62 0.90
CA LEU A 114 14.01 5.33 0.26
C LEU A 114 15.12 5.06 -0.76
N GLY A 115 15.90 4.00 -0.54
CA GLY A 115 17.12 3.76 -1.30
C GLY A 115 18.05 4.99 -1.26
N HIS A 116 18.28 5.58 -2.44
CA HIS A 116 19.12 6.78 -2.61
C HIS A 116 18.34 8.09 -2.77
N ALA A 117 17.00 8.06 -2.68
CA ALA A 117 16.16 9.23 -2.82
C ALA A 117 15.68 9.73 -1.45
N GLN A 118 15.57 11.06 -1.30
CA GLN A 118 14.94 11.71 -0.16
C GLN A 118 13.70 12.48 -0.61
N ILE A 119 12.59 12.29 0.09
CA ILE A 119 11.30 12.88 -0.25
C ILE A 119 10.73 13.60 0.96
N ALA A 120 10.30 14.85 0.75
CA ALA A 120 9.58 15.62 1.74
C ALA A 120 8.07 15.38 1.59
N LEU A 121 7.42 14.99 2.68
CA LEU A 121 5.99 14.74 2.77
C LEU A 121 5.34 15.71 3.75
N ASP A 122 4.10 16.09 3.46
CA ASP A 122 3.25 16.78 4.42
C ASP A 122 2.64 15.80 5.45
N ARG A 123 1.88 16.34 6.41
CA ARG A 123 1.22 15.54 7.45
C ARG A 123 0.13 14.62 6.90
N GLU A 124 -0.58 15.04 5.86
CA GLU A 124 -1.67 14.25 5.28
C GLU A 124 -1.11 13.00 4.60
N LEU A 125 -0.09 13.16 3.76
CA LEU A 125 0.64 12.07 3.11
C LEU A 125 1.31 11.14 4.12
N ALA A 126 2.01 11.70 5.12
CA ALA A 126 2.66 10.89 6.16
C ALA A 126 1.67 10.09 7.01
N SER A 127 0.43 10.57 7.15
CA SER A 127 -0.63 9.85 7.88
C SER A 127 -1.31 8.77 7.02
N ALA A 128 -1.28 8.90 5.69
CA ALA A 128 -1.82 7.92 4.75
C ALA A 128 -0.90 6.69 4.55
N ILE A 129 0.40 6.82 4.84
CA ILE A 129 1.37 5.73 4.71
C ILE A 129 1.34 4.86 5.98
N VAL A 130 0.91 3.61 5.82
CA VAL A 130 0.86 2.60 6.87
C VAL A 130 2.16 1.81 6.84
N VAL A 131 2.80 1.69 7.99
CA VAL A 131 4.13 1.10 8.15
C VAL A 131 4.12 0.00 9.20
N ARG A 132 5.10 -0.90 9.10
CA ARG A 132 5.35 -1.93 10.10
C ARG A 132 5.98 -1.29 11.34
N SER A 133 5.22 -1.13 12.41
CA SER A 133 5.80 -0.67 13.68
C SER A 133 6.55 -1.83 14.34
N GLU A 134 7.86 -1.65 14.54
CA GLU A 134 8.68 -2.49 15.43
C GLU A 134 8.87 -1.86 16.82
N ASP A 135 8.15 -0.77 17.12
CA ASP A 135 8.28 -0.05 18.39
C ASP A 135 7.73 -0.92 19.53
N LYS A 136 8.60 -1.78 20.09
CA LYS A 136 8.42 -2.45 21.37
C LYS A 136 8.29 -1.36 22.44
N ARG A 137 7.07 -1.15 22.93
CA ARG A 137 6.89 -0.59 24.26
C ARG A 137 6.81 -1.72 25.27
#